data_AF-A0A4R1ASR8-F1
#
_entry.id   AF-A0A4R1ASR8-F1
#
_cell.length_a   1.000
_cell.length_b   1.000
_cell.length_c   1.000
_cell.angle_alpha   90.00
_cell.angle_beta   90.00
_cell.angle_gamma   90.00
#
_symmetry.space_group_name_H-M   'P 1'
#
loop_
_entity.id
_entity.type
_entity.pdbx_description
1 polymer ?
#
loop_
_entity_poly.entity_id
_entity_poly.type
_entity_poly.pdbx_seq_one_letter_code
_entity_poly.pdbx_strand_id
1 'polypeptide(L)'
;MLLLQKEFLEPWIPETSMIFFEELHKEISEKHVLYGADLEVIARREDKDEVLYQYKTNPQKYVQVHLTWKRDKEIDSRWPKTREFNSFDNWVNEVMLIDNKEYEE
;
A
#
# COMPACT_ATOMS: atom_id res chain seq x y z
N MET A 1 5.14 1.55 23.47
CA MET A 1 5.34 2.33 22.23
C MET A 1 3.95 2.67 21.72
N LEU A 2 3.49 3.90 21.90
CA LEU A 2 2.14 4.32 21.51
C LEU A 2 2.10 4.32 19.97
N LEU A 3 1.38 3.35 19.39
CA LEU A 3 1.00 3.42 17.98
C LEU A 3 0.10 4.66 17.85
N LEU A 4 0.53 5.64 17.06
CA LEU A 4 -0.36 6.68 16.57
C LEU A 4 -1.55 5.93 15.93
N GLN A 5 -2.75 6.11 16.47
CA GLN A 5 -3.94 5.53 15.90
C GLN A 5 -4.21 6.30 14.60
N LYS A 6 -3.84 5.70 13.47
CA LYS A 6 -4.11 6.26 12.14
C LYS A 6 -5.60 6.12 11.88
N GLU A 7 -6.24 7.22 11.52
CA GLU A 7 -7.64 7.22 11.10
C GLU A 7 -7.70 7.08 9.58
N PHE A 8 -8.53 6.15 9.11
CA PHE A 8 -8.78 5.90 7.69
C PHE A 8 -10.23 6.25 7.39
N LEU A 9 -10.45 6.95 6.28
CA LEU A 9 -11.78 7.26 5.75
C LEU A 9 -12.14 6.23 4.68
N GLU A 10 -13.43 5.90 4.56
CA GLU A 10 -13.91 5.07 3.45
C GLU A 10 -13.46 5.66 2.11
N PRO A 11 -13.05 4.83 1.13
CA PRO A 11 -13.11 3.36 1.12
C PRO A 11 -11.87 2.66 1.71
N TRP A 12 -11.01 3.38 2.43
CA TRP A 12 -9.83 2.80 3.08
C TRP A 12 -10.18 2.19 4.43
N ILE A 13 -9.83 0.92 4.60
CA ILE A 13 -10.03 0.19 5.86
C ILE A 13 -8.68 -0.22 6.46
N PRO A 14 -8.54 -0.18 7.80
CA PRO A 14 -7.37 -0.76 8.47
C PRO A 14 -7.21 -2.23 8.10
N GLU A 15 -5.99 -2.64 7.78
CA GLU A 15 -5.68 -4.00 7.36
C GLU A 15 -4.28 -4.38 7.82
N THR A 16 -4.10 -5.63 8.25
CA THR A 16 -2.80 -6.17 8.71
C THR A 16 -2.56 -7.60 8.23
N SER A 17 -3.48 -8.17 7.46
CA SER A 17 -3.40 -9.53 6.95
C SER A 17 -2.16 -9.75 6.10
N MET A 18 -1.44 -10.84 6.39
CA MET A 18 -0.26 -11.24 5.62
C MET A 18 -0.56 -11.58 4.17
N ILE A 19 -1.82 -11.85 3.80
CA ILE A 19 -2.20 -12.21 2.43
C ILE A 19 -1.75 -11.15 1.42
N PHE A 20 -1.89 -9.86 1.74
CA PHE A 20 -1.47 -8.77 0.86
C PHE A 20 0.05 -8.63 0.76
N PHE A 21 0.76 -8.92 1.86
CA PHE A 21 2.22 -8.93 1.86
C PHE A 21 2.77 -10.12 1.05
N GLU A 22 2.17 -11.29 1.21
CA GLU A 22 2.52 -12.50 0.46
C GLU A 22 2.24 -12.35 -1.04
N GLU A 23 1.12 -11.73 -1.41
CA GLU A 23 0.81 -11.47 -2.82
C GLU A 23 1.80 -10.48 -3.42
N LEU A 24 2.07 -9.36 -2.75
CA LEU A 24 3.11 -8.42 -3.17
C LEU A 24 4.46 -9.13 -3.41
N HIS A 25 4.87 -10.01 -2.48
CA HIS A 25 6.11 -10.78 -2.61
C HIS A 25 6.12 -11.74 -3.80
N LYS A 26 4.97 -12.31 -4.17
CA LYS A 26 4.86 -13.19 -5.35
C LYS A 26 4.94 -12.39 -6.65
N GLU A 27 4.30 -11.21 -6.69
CA GLU A 27 4.21 -10.39 -7.89
C GLU A 27 5.52 -9.65 -8.22
N ILE A 28 6.28 -9.21 -7.21
CA ILE A 28 7.49 -8.43 -7.47
C ILE A 28 8.61 -9.28 -8.10
N SER A 29 9.19 -8.76 -9.18
CA SER A 29 10.45 -9.28 -9.72
C SER A 29 11.66 -8.65 -9.02
N GLU A 30 12.84 -9.22 -9.24
CA GLU A 30 14.12 -8.71 -8.69
C GLU A 30 14.48 -7.30 -9.17
N LYS A 31 13.83 -6.82 -10.23
CA LYS A 31 14.03 -5.48 -10.80
C LYS A 31 13.00 -4.47 -10.30
N HIS A 32 11.98 -4.90 -9.56
CA HIS A 32 10.92 -4.03 -9.05
C HIS A 32 11.47 -3.11 -7.93
N VAL A 33 10.92 -1.90 -7.81
CA VAL A 33 11.40 -0.89 -6.83
C VAL A 33 11.28 -1.36 -5.38
N LEU A 34 10.28 -2.22 -5.09
CA LEU A 34 10.07 -2.79 -3.77
C LEU A 34 10.79 -4.12 -3.53
N TYR A 35 11.64 -4.57 -4.45
CA TYR A 35 12.38 -5.80 -4.25
C TYR A 35 13.31 -5.69 -3.02
N GLY A 36 13.09 -6.55 -2.03
CA GLY A 36 13.83 -6.54 -0.76
C GLY A 36 13.38 -5.47 0.25
N ALA A 37 12.29 -4.75 -0.02
CA ALA A 37 11.72 -3.81 0.94
C ALA A 37 11.08 -4.54 2.14
N ASP A 38 11.39 -4.09 3.36
CA ASP A 38 10.74 -4.58 4.58
C ASP A 38 9.52 -3.71 4.91
N LEU A 39 8.34 -4.27 4.65
CA LEU A 39 7.06 -3.58 4.68
C LEU A 39 6.10 -4.25 5.68
N GLU A 40 5.17 -3.46 6.21
CA GLU A 40 3.98 -3.92 6.93
C GLU A 40 2.72 -3.37 6.26
N VAL A 41 1.67 -4.20 6.15
CA VAL A 41 0.35 -3.77 5.67
C VAL A 41 -0.31 -2.94 6.77
N ILE A 42 -0.86 -1.77 6.42
CA ILE A 42 -1.56 -0.91 7.38
C ILE A 42 -2.99 -0.55 6.99
N ALA A 43 -3.31 -0.60 5.69
CA ALA A 43 -4.66 -0.41 5.18
C ALA A 43 -4.80 -1.00 3.78
N ARG A 44 -6.04 -1.26 3.39
CA ARG A 44 -6.41 -1.55 2.00
C ARG A 44 -7.61 -0.71 1.62
N ARG A 45 -7.77 -0.48 0.32
CA ARG A 45 -9.02 0.03 -0.23
C ARG A 45 -10.00 -1.13 -0.39
N GLU A 46 -11.28 -0.92 -0.13
CA GLU A 46 -12.26 -2.02 -0.16
C GLU A 46 -12.85 -2.31 -1.54
N ASP A 47 -12.86 -1.31 -2.42
CA ASP A 47 -13.46 -1.32 -3.77
C ASP A 47 -12.42 -1.52 -4.89
N LYS A 48 -11.12 -1.52 -4.57
CA LYS A 48 -9.99 -1.66 -5.51
C LYS A 48 -8.86 -2.48 -4.90
N ASP A 49 -7.97 -2.98 -5.76
CA ASP A 49 -6.78 -3.76 -5.37
C ASP A 49 -5.61 -2.90 -4.84
N GLU A 50 -5.95 -1.79 -4.16
CA GLU A 50 -5.00 -0.84 -3.60
C GLU A 50 -4.69 -1.20 -2.13
N VAL A 51 -3.41 -1.27 -1.80
CA VAL A 51 -2.93 -1.59 -0.45
C VAL A 51 -1.89 -0.56 -0.03
N LEU A 52 -2.02 -0.06 1.19
CA LEU A 52 -1.07 0.83 1.82
C LEU A 52 -0.15 0.05 2.75
N TYR A 53 1.15 0.22 2.54
CA TYR A 53 2.20 -0.35 3.37
C TYR A 53 3.03 0.74 4.03
N GLN A 54 3.62 0.41 5.18
CA GLN A 54 4.59 1.23 5.89
C GLN A 54 5.95 0.55 5.87
N TYR A 55 7.03 1.31 5.67
CA TYR A 55 8.39 0.78 5.75
C TYR A 55 8.77 0.53 7.21
N LYS A 56 9.15 -0.71 7.55
CA LYS A 56 9.59 -1.04 8.93
C LYS A 56 10.93 -0.38 9.28
N THR A 57 11.82 -0.25 8.31
CA THR A 57 13.14 0.38 8.48
C THR A 57 13.06 1.92 8.53
N ASN A 58 11.99 2.50 8.01
CA ASN A 58 11.73 3.93 8.08
C ASN A 58 10.22 4.20 8.25
N PRO A 59 9.73 4.26 9.49
CA PRO A 59 8.30 4.42 9.77
C PRO A 59 7.68 5.73 9.28
N GLN A 60 8.44 6.69 8.76
CA GLN A 60 7.89 7.89 8.12
C GLN A 60 7.51 7.65 6.66
N LYS A 61 8.06 6.61 6.02
CA LYS A 61 7.78 6.30 4.62
C LYS A 61 6.64 5.32 4.46
N TYR A 62 5.83 5.59 3.45
CA TYR A 62 4.68 4.78 3.07
C TYR A 62 4.74 4.47 1.59
N VAL A 63 4.07 3.39 1.20
CA VAL A 63 3.95 3.03 -0.19
C VAL A 63 2.56 2.46 -0.45
N GLN A 64 1.90 3.00 -1.46
CA GLN A 64 0.66 2.46 -1.99
C GLN A 64 1.00 1.56 -3.17
N VAL A 65 0.38 0.38 -3.21
CA VAL A 65 0.56 -0.58 -4.28
C VAL A 65 -0.78 -1.04 -4.82
N HIS A 66 -0.93 -1.02 -6.14
CA HIS A 66 -2.01 -1.70 -6.85
C HIS A 66 -1.58 -3.12 -7.19
N LEU A 67 -2.05 -4.11 -6.41
CA LEU A 67 -1.75 -5.51 -6.64
C LEU A 67 -2.44 -6.01 -7.91
N THR A 68 -1.84 -6.97 -8.60
CA THR A 68 -2.40 -7.54 -9.84
C THR A 68 -3.15 -8.86 -9.61
N TRP A 69 -2.99 -9.44 -8.43
CA TRP A 69 -3.45 -10.77 -8.02
C TRP A 69 -3.04 -11.89 -8.97
N LYS A 70 -1.91 -11.72 -9.65
CA LYS A 70 -1.42 -12.68 -10.64
C LYS A 70 -0.98 -13.99 -10.01
N ARG A 71 -0.65 -13.98 -8.71
CA ARG A 71 -0.12 -15.11 -7.93
C ARG A 71 1.20 -15.68 -8.47
N ASP A 72 1.88 -14.90 -9.31
CA ASP A 72 3.18 -15.20 -9.91
C ASP A 72 3.88 -13.88 -10.24
N LYS A 73 5.20 -13.94 -10.49
CA LYS A 73 6.02 -12.78 -10.76
C LYS A 73 5.53 -12.00 -11.97
N GLU A 74 5.57 -10.69 -11.85
CA GLU A 74 5.41 -9.80 -12.98
C GLU A 74 6.68 -9.75 -13.82
N ILE A 75 6.51 -9.80 -15.14
CA ILE A 75 7.63 -9.76 -16.09
C ILE A 75 8.18 -8.33 -16.16
N ASP A 76 7.29 -7.35 -16.10
CA ASP A 76 7.61 -5.95 -16.16
C ASP A 76 7.82 -5.40 -14.76
N SER A 77 9.00 -4.83 -14.51
CA SER A 77 9.38 -4.25 -13.22
C SER A 77 8.58 -2.99 -12.83
N ARG A 78 7.69 -2.51 -13.70
CA ARG A 78 6.72 -1.44 -13.40
C ARG A 78 5.44 -1.96 -12.74
N TRP A 79 5.34 -3.28 -12.54
CA TRP A 79 4.24 -3.94 -11.85
C TRP A 79 4.74 -4.73 -10.63
N PRO A 80 3.95 -4.76 -9.54
CA PRO A 80 2.71 -4.01 -9.32
C PRO A 80 2.91 -2.48 -9.30
N LYS A 81 1.86 -1.70 -9.60
CA LYS A 81 2.01 -0.22 -9.64
C LYS A 81 2.28 0.28 -8.24
N THR A 82 3.30 1.12 -8.12
CA THR A 82 3.81 1.55 -6.83
C THR A 82 3.93 3.07 -6.79
N ARG A 83 3.46 3.67 -5.69
CA ARG A 83 3.62 5.11 -5.40
C ARG A 83 4.13 5.29 -3.96
N GLU A 84 5.28 5.94 -3.82
CA GLU A 84 5.89 6.20 -2.51
C GLU A 84 5.50 7.58 -1.95
N PHE A 85 5.44 7.66 -0.61
CA PHE A 85 5.11 8.86 0.14
C PHE A 85 6.10 9.05 1.29
N ASN A 86 6.48 10.31 1.57
CA ASN A 86 7.48 10.64 2.60
C ASN A 86 6.87 10.85 3.99
N SER A 87 5.54 10.84 4.11
CA SER A 87 4.80 10.89 5.37
C SER A 87 3.40 10.33 5.18
N PHE A 88 2.74 9.98 6.28
CA PHE A 88 1.33 9.58 6.26
C PHE A 88 0.44 10.74 5.80
N ASP A 89 0.74 11.96 6.25
CA ASP A 89 0.00 13.16 5.85
C ASP A 89 0.09 13.44 4.34
N ASN A 90 1.23 13.15 3.69
CA ASN A 90 1.32 13.26 2.24
C ASN A 90 0.36 12.28 1.55
N TRP A 91 0.34 11.03 2.02
CA TRP A 91 -0.59 10.04 1.49
C TRP A 91 -2.06 10.42 1.74
N VAL A 92 -2.40 10.92 2.94
CA VAL A 92 -3.75 11.37 3.27
C VAL A 92 -4.23 12.46 2.32
N ASN A 93 -3.42 13.50 2.11
CA ASN A 93 -3.80 14.66 1.30
C ASN A 93 -3.82 14.34 -0.21
N GLU A 94 -2.92 13.47 -0.67
CA GLU A 94 -2.78 13.16 -2.10
C GLU A 94 -3.62 11.96 -2.57
N VAL A 95 -4.18 11.17 -1.65
CA VAL A 95 -4.92 9.95 -1.95
C VAL A 95 -6.19 9.86 -1.13
N MET A 96 -6.09 9.67 0.19
CA MET A 96 -7.25 9.26 1.02
C MET A 96 -8.41 10.26 0.95
N LEU A 97 -8.14 11.57 1.04
CA LEU A 97 -9.18 12.60 0.98
C LEU A 97 -9.85 12.67 -0.39
N ILE A 98 -9.10 12.39 -1.46
CA ILE A 98 -9.62 12.38 -2.84
C ILE A 98 -10.47 11.12 -3.04
N ASP A 99 -9.93 9.97 -2.67
CA ASP A 99 -10.61 8.67 -2.75
C ASP A 99 -11.92 8.66 -1.95
N ASN A 100 -11.92 9.24 -0.75
CA ASN A 100 -13.11 9.36 0.08
C ASN A 100 -14.18 10.21 -0.59
N LYS A 101 -13.80 11.39 -1.11
CA LYS A 101 -14.73 12.24 -1.85
C LYS A 101 -15.31 11.53 -3.08
N GLU A 102 -14.47 10.82 -3.84
CA GLU A 102 -14.90 10.05 -5.02
C GLU A 102 -15.83 8.88 -4.68
N TYR A 103 -15.73 8.32 -3.47
CA TYR A 103 -16.56 7.19 -3.03
C TYR A 103 -17.95 7.63 -2.53
N GLU A 104 -18.08 8.87 -2.04
CA GLU A 104 -19.34 9.45 -1.57
C GLU A 104 -20.24 9.99 -2.70
N GLU A 105 -19.72 10.11 -3.93
CA GLU A 105 -20.44 10.58 -5.13
C GLU A 105 -21.14 9.44 -5.91
#